data_AF-A0A960H884-F1
#
_entry.id   AF-A0A960H884-F1
#
_cell.length_a   1.000
_cell.length_b   1.000
_cell.length_c   1.000
_cell.angle_alpha   90.00
_cell.angle_beta   90.00
_cell.angle_gamma   90.00
#
_symmetry.space_group_name_H-M   'P 1'
#
loop_
_entity.id
_entity.type
_entity.pdbx_description
1 polymer ?
#
loop_
_entity_poly.entity_id
_entity_poly.type
_entity_poly.pdbx_seq_one_letter_code
_entity_poly.pdbx_strand_id
1 'polypeptide(L)'
;MARSDVLVTADWAESNLEAPKTVFVEVDEDTSAYDTGHIPGAIKLDWKTDLQDQVKRDFVDAEQFSKLLSERGIANDDTVVLYGGNNNWF
;
A
#
# COMPACT_ATOMS: atom_id res chain seq x y z
N MET A 1 -17.91 -15.03 8.96
CA MET A 1 -16.52 -15.17 8.51
C MET A 1 -16.36 -14.32 7.25
N ALA A 2 -15.33 -13.48 7.19
CA ALA A 2 -15.17 -12.36 6.24
C ALA A 2 -13.82 -12.45 5.48
N ARG A 3 -13.27 -13.66 5.27
CA ARG A 3 -11.92 -13.83 4.70
C ARG A 3 -11.79 -13.23 3.30
N SER A 4 -12.84 -13.37 2.48
CA SER A 4 -12.93 -12.75 1.15
C SER A 4 -12.96 -11.23 1.18
N ASP A 5 -13.34 -10.63 2.31
CA ASP A 5 -13.56 -9.19 2.42
C ASP A 5 -12.24 -8.47 2.72
N VAL A 6 -11.19 -9.20 3.11
CA VAL A 6 -9.89 -8.65 3.55
C VAL A 6 -8.68 -9.36 2.94
N LEU A 7 -8.87 -10.39 2.12
CA LEU A 7 -7.78 -11.13 1.47
C LEU A 7 -8.17 -11.53 0.05
N VAL A 8 -7.29 -11.22 -0.90
CA VAL A 8 -7.46 -11.55 -2.31
C VAL A 8 -6.40 -12.56 -2.77
N THR A 9 -6.68 -13.27 -3.86
CA THR A 9 -5.72 -14.17 -4.50
C THR A 9 -4.91 -13.42 -5.56
N ALA A 10 -3.76 -13.97 -5.96
CA ALA A 10 -2.96 -13.43 -7.05
C ALA A 10 -3.77 -13.38 -8.37
N ASP A 11 -4.51 -14.44 -8.69
CA ASP A 11 -5.38 -14.49 -9.87
C ASP A 11 -6.44 -13.37 -9.87
N TRP A 12 -7.00 -13.06 -8.70
CA TRP A 12 -7.94 -11.95 -8.56
C TRP A 12 -7.23 -10.61 -8.78
N ALA A 13 -6.04 -10.42 -8.20
CA ALA A 13 -5.27 -9.20 -8.34
C ALA A 13 -4.93 -8.92 -9.81
N GLU A 14 -4.42 -9.93 -10.54
CA GLU A 14 -4.11 -9.83 -11.97
C GLU A 14 -5.34 -9.50 -12.82
N SER A 15 -6.49 -10.10 -12.49
CA SER A 15 -7.75 -9.84 -13.21
C SER A 15 -8.36 -8.46 -12.94
N ASN A 16 -7.88 -7.75 -11.91
CA ASN A 16 -8.45 -6.48 -11.43
C ASN A 16 -7.45 -5.30 -11.47
N LEU A 17 -6.35 -5.41 -12.21
CA LEU A 17 -5.34 -4.34 -12.33
C LEU A 17 -5.92 -2.98 -12.77
N GLU A 18 -6.94 -3.00 -13.62
CA GLU A 18 -7.62 -1.80 -14.13
C GLU A 18 -9.02 -1.61 -13.54
N ALA A 19 -9.35 -2.33 -12.45
CA ALA A 19 -10.67 -2.21 -11.82
C ALA A 19 -10.85 -0.78 -11.27
N PRO A 20 -12.02 -0.15 -11.49
CA PRO A 20 -12.26 1.20 -11.00
C PRO A 20 -12.16 1.23 -9.48
N LYS A 21 -11.55 2.29 -8.94
CA LYS A 21 -11.33 2.50 -7.50
C LYS A 21 -10.52 1.39 -6.82
N THR A 22 -9.68 0.67 -7.56
CA THR A 22 -8.75 -0.32 -6.97
C THR A 22 -7.34 0.23 -7.07
N VAL A 23 -6.63 0.27 -5.94
CA VAL A 23 -5.26 0.78 -5.87
C VAL A 23 -4.37 -0.28 -5.23
N PHE A 24 -3.37 -0.74 -5.98
CA PHE A 24 -2.33 -1.63 -5.46
C PHE A 24 -1.24 -0.81 -4.78
N VAL A 25 -0.86 -1.21 -3.57
CA VAL A 25 0.14 -0.51 -2.76
C VAL A 25 1.19 -1.50 -2.30
N GLU A 26 2.42 -1.30 -2.74
CA GLU A 26 3.56 -2.09 -2.28
C GLU A 26 4.13 -1.46 -1.00
N VAL A 27 4.27 -2.29 0.04
CA VAL A 27 4.93 -1.93 1.29
C VAL A 27 5.86 -3.07 1.68
N ASP A 28 7.15 -2.77 1.78
CA ASP A 28 8.20 -3.77 1.99
C ASP A 28 9.23 -3.27 3.01
N GLU A 29 9.88 -4.20 3.72
CA GLU A 29 11.03 -3.91 4.58
C GLU A 29 12.20 -3.34 3.74
N ASP A 30 12.39 -3.89 2.53
CA ASP A 30 13.32 -3.39 1.52
C ASP A 30 12.60 -2.53 0.47
N THR A 31 12.57 -1.23 0.71
CA THR A 31 11.84 -0.27 -0.14
C THR A 31 12.47 -0.06 -1.52
N SER A 32 13.63 -0.68 -1.78
CA SER A 32 14.25 -0.69 -3.11
C SER A 32 13.66 -1.78 -4.02
N ALA A 33 12.96 -2.78 -3.48
CA ALA A 33 12.36 -3.88 -4.25
C ALA A 33 11.40 -3.35 -5.34
N TYR A 34 10.49 -2.45 -4.96
CA TYR A 34 9.58 -1.75 -5.86
C TYR A 34 10.29 -1.12 -7.06
N ASP A 35 11.45 -0.51 -6.85
CA ASP A 35 12.18 0.22 -7.90
C ASP A 35 12.78 -0.74 -8.96
N THR A 36 12.92 -2.03 -8.62
CA THR A 36 13.38 -3.08 -9.55
C THR A 36 12.26 -3.68 -10.40
N GLY A 37 11.01 -3.60 -9.93
CA GLY A 37 9.82 -4.08 -10.61
C GLY A 37 8.66 -4.24 -9.64
N HIS A 38 7.47 -3.80 -10.05
CA HIS A 38 6.26 -3.80 -9.23
C HIS A 38 5.03 -4.12 -10.09
N ILE A 39 3.89 -4.41 -9.44
CA ILE A 39 2.60 -4.58 -10.12
C ILE A 39 2.27 -3.31 -10.93
N PRO A 40 1.84 -3.42 -12.21
CA PRO A 40 1.50 -2.26 -13.02
C PRO A 40 0.48 -1.34 -12.34
N GLY A 41 0.80 -0.05 -12.26
CA GLY A 41 -0.07 0.97 -11.64
C GLY A 41 -0.04 0.97 -10.10
N ALA A 42 0.72 0.09 -9.47
CA ALA A 42 0.91 0.14 -8.03
C ALA A 42 1.66 1.41 -7.61
N ILE A 43 1.51 1.79 -6.35
CA ILE A 43 2.31 2.84 -5.71
C ILE A 43 3.17 2.22 -4.60
N LYS A 44 4.24 2.91 -4.24
CA LYS A 44 5.09 2.57 -3.09
C LYS A 44 4.65 3.35 -1.85
N LEU A 45 4.68 2.73 -0.67
CA LEU A 45 4.81 3.42 0.62
C LEU A 45 6.10 2.96 1.30
N ASP A 46 6.98 3.89 1.66
CA ASP A 46 8.19 3.60 2.42
C ASP A 46 7.85 3.60 3.92
N TRP A 47 7.96 2.44 4.57
CA TRP A 47 7.52 2.31 5.96
C TRP A 47 8.32 3.17 6.94
N LYS A 48 9.58 3.52 6.62
CA LYS A 48 10.44 4.32 7.51
C LYS A 48 10.20 5.81 7.32
N THR A 49 10.06 6.26 6.07
CA THR A 49 9.98 7.70 5.77
C THR A 49 8.55 8.21 5.66
N ASP A 50 7.60 7.37 5.23
CA ASP A 50 6.21 7.80 5.01
C ASP A 50 5.32 7.55 6.23
N LEU A 51 5.54 6.44 6.95
CA LEU A 51 4.60 5.96 7.99
C LEU A 51 5.03 6.28 9.43
N GLN A 52 6.26 6.75 9.64
CA GLN A 52 6.81 7.04 10.97
C GLN A 52 7.01 8.55 11.19
N ASP A 53 6.83 9.00 12.43
CA ASP A 53 7.33 10.31 12.85
C ASP A 53 8.87 10.31 12.77
N GLN A 54 9.43 11.37 12.19
CA GLN A 54 10.87 11.44 11.90
C GLN A 54 11.72 11.83 13.11
N VAL A 55 11.10 12.10 14.27
CA VAL A 55 11.77 12.50 15.52
C VAL A 55 11.32 11.63 16.68
N LYS A 56 10.02 11.44 16.84
CA LYS A 56 9.44 10.62 17.90
C LYS A 56 9.38 9.18 17.44
N ARG A 57 9.51 8.25 18.39
CA ARG A 57 9.25 6.83 18.13
C ARG A 57 7.74 6.59 18.16
N ASP A 58 7.06 7.06 17.13
CA ASP A 58 5.62 6.96 16.94
C ASP A 58 5.28 6.96 15.43
N PHE A 59 4.05 6.62 15.10
CA PHE A 59 3.55 6.73 13.73
C PHE A 59 3.20 8.17 13.37
N VAL A 60 3.02 8.42 12.08
CA VAL A 60 2.40 9.67 11.61
C VAL A 60 0.98 9.85 12.18
N ASP A 61 0.61 11.08 12.47
CA ASP A 61 -0.74 11.40 12.94
C ASP A 61 -1.79 11.36 11.81
N ALA A 62 -3.06 11.57 12.16
CA ALA A 62 -4.16 11.51 11.21
C ALA A 62 -4.08 12.58 10.10
N GLU A 63 -3.56 13.77 10.39
CA GLU A 63 -3.41 14.84 9.39
C GLU A 63 -2.29 14.49 8.41
N GLN A 64 -1.16 14.03 8.93
CA GLN A 64 -0.02 13.57 8.15
C GLN A 64 -0.39 12.37 7.26
N PHE A 65 -1.11 11.39 7.81
CA PHE A 65 -1.57 10.23 7.04
C PHE A 65 -2.58 10.62 5.95
N SER A 66 -3.52 11.53 6.25
CA SER A 66 -4.47 12.05 5.26
C SER A 66 -3.75 12.76 4.13
N LYS A 67 -2.73 13.57 4.45
CA LYS A 67 -1.89 14.26 3.47
C LYS A 67 -1.10 13.27 2.61
N LEU A 68 -0.46 12.28 3.22
CA LEU A 68 0.28 11.22 2.53
C LEU A 68 -0.61 10.52 1.50
N LEU A 69 -1.78 10.02 1.90
CA LEU A 69 -2.69 9.32 0.99
C LEU A 69 -3.20 10.24 -0.14
N SER A 70 -3.47 11.51 0.17
CA SER A 70 -3.86 12.51 -0.84
C SER A 70 -2.77 12.74 -1.88
N GLU A 71 -1.50 12.84 -1.45
CA GLU A 71 -0.35 13.00 -2.35
C GLU A 71 -0.11 11.75 -3.22
N ARG A 72 -0.50 10.57 -2.71
CA ARG A 72 -0.41 9.30 -3.42
C ARG A 72 -1.66 8.96 -4.24
N GLY A 73 -2.66 9.84 -4.25
CA GLY A 73 -3.88 9.70 -5.06
C GLY A 73 -4.88 8.65 -4.54
N ILE A 74 -4.84 8.31 -3.25
CA ILE A 74 -5.78 7.36 -2.62
C ILE A 74 -6.95 8.13 -2.01
N ALA A 75 -8.16 7.78 -2.43
CA ALA A 75 -9.42 8.30 -1.89
C ALA A 75 -10.01 7.38 -0.80
N ASN A 76 -10.91 7.93 0.02
CA ASN A 76 -11.55 7.19 1.11
C ASN A 76 -12.45 6.03 0.62
N ASP A 77 -12.91 6.08 -0.63
CA ASP A 77 -13.78 5.08 -1.25
C ASP A 77 -13.03 4.13 -2.20
N ASP A 78 -11.70 4.18 -2.23
CA ASP A 78 -10.88 3.22 -2.93
C ASP A 78 -10.76 1.90 -2.17
N THR A 79 -10.71 0.80 -2.91
CA THR A 79 -10.28 -0.51 -2.43
C THR A 79 -8.77 -0.58 -2.52
N VAL A 80 -8.10 -0.47 -1.38
CA VAL A 80 -6.64 -0.54 -1.28
C VAL A 80 -6.19 -1.99 -1.09
N VAL A 81 -5.32 -2.48 -1.99
CA VAL A 81 -4.76 -3.82 -1.96
C VAL A 81 -3.28 -3.74 -1.61
N LEU A 82 -2.93 -4.16 -0.39
CA LEU A 82 -1.55 -4.19 0.11
C LEU A 82 -0.85 -5.49 -0.28
N TYR A 83 0.40 -5.37 -0.72
CA TYR A 83 1.29 -6.51 -0.96
C TYR A 83 2.75 -6.11 -0.66
N GLY A 84 3.61 -7.11 -0.47
CA GLY A 84 5.04 -6.88 -0.27
C GLY A 84 5.83 -8.18 -0.25
N GLY A 85 7.15 -8.05 -0.15
CA GLY A 85 8.07 -9.15 0.07
C GLY A 85 7.94 -9.79 1.45
N ASN A 86 8.86 -10.70 1.75
CA ASN A 86 9.01 -11.35 3.05
C ASN A 86 7.69 -11.82 3.69
N ASN A 87 6.83 -12.49 2.92
CA ASN A 87 5.51 -12.95 3.34
C ASN A 87 4.52 -11.82 3.74
N ASN A 88 4.55 -10.70 3.01
CA ASN A 88 3.80 -9.46 3.27
C ASN A 88 4.18 -8.79 4.62
N TRP A 89 5.46 -8.85 5.01
CA TRP A 89 6.00 -8.15 6.19
C TRP A 89 6.73 -6.87 5.75
N PHE A 90 6.59 -5.80 6.53
CA PHE A 90 7.48 -4.64 6.53
C PHE A 90 7.72 -4.07 7.94
#